data_AF-A0A074VY90-F1
#
_entry.id   AF-A0A074VY90-F1
#
_cell.length_a   1.000
_cell.length_b   1.000
_cell.length_c   1.000
_cell.angle_alpha   90.00
_cell.angle_beta   90.00
_cell.angle_gamma   90.00
#
_symmetry.space_group_name_H-M   'P 1'
#
loop_
_entity.id
_entity.type
_entity.pdbx_description
1 polymer ?
#
loop_
_entity_poly.entity_id
_entity_poly.type
_entity_poly.pdbx_seq_one_letter_code
_entity_poly.pdbx_strand_id
1 'polypeptide(L)'
;MEDVHASASENNNHVKAQKGSRLSRYLKASIPADTHIIEFELLLLSFATGMQDAIAYPDFACFASNQTGNTIILAIGALDISSPHSSSHVDLINAVISLSCFAAGILTLGQLANWFGIRHLRWWLLASNLWQTVLMAVAAILAHAADNDTKPRFRKAALAILALSSGSQVGMVRALKITDITTAMVTAAYIDIFIDPSLFAGVTRNRQRNRRVGFLNMWDPRRLWGSVLV
;
A
#
# COMPACT_ATOMS: atom_id res chain seq x y z
N MET A 1 39.44 30.83 -36.00
CA MET A 1 37.98 31.08 -36.05
C MET A 1 37.18 29.84 -35.61
N GLU A 2 37.78 28.64 -35.61
CA GLU A 2 37.19 27.39 -35.08
C GLU A 2 37.08 27.33 -33.55
N ASP A 3 38.03 27.91 -32.79
CA ASP A 3 38.05 27.81 -31.32
C ASP A 3 36.90 28.55 -30.61
N VAL A 4 36.33 29.57 -31.25
CA VAL A 4 35.17 30.33 -30.72
C VAL A 4 33.87 29.52 -30.86
N HIS A 5 33.76 28.69 -31.90
CA HIS A 5 32.60 27.81 -32.10
C HIS A 5 32.62 26.62 -31.14
N ALA A 6 33.81 26.09 -30.83
CA ALA A 6 33.95 25.01 -29.86
C ALA A 6 33.56 25.44 -28.44
N SER A 7 34.05 26.60 -27.97
CA SER A 7 33.73 27.10 -26.62
C SER A 7 32.27 27.54 -26.47
N ALA A 8 31.66 28.08 -27.53
CA ALA A 8 30.23 28.41 -27.54
C ALA A 8 29.33 27.16 -27.47
N SER A 9 29.80 26.02 -28.01
CA SER A 9 29.08 24.74 -27.96
C SER A 9 29.15 24.07 -26.58
N GLU A 10 30.31 24.12 -25.92
CA GLU A 10 30.49 23.62 -24.55
C GLU A 10 29.70 24.45 -23.52
N ASN A 11 29.69 25.77 -23.67
CA ASN A 11 28.95 26.66 -22.79
C ASN A 11 27.42 26.47 -22.95
N ASN A 12 26.94 26.19 -24.16
CA ASN A 12 25.53 25.84 -24.41
C ASN A 12 25.12 24.49 -23.80
N ASN A 13 26.04 23.53 -23.74
CA ASN A 13 25.78 22.22 -23.12
C ASN A 13 25.73 22.33 -21.58
N HIS A 14 26.58 23.15 -20.97
CA HIS A 14 26.50 23.45 -19.53
C HIS A 14 25.21 24.20 -19.15
N VAL A 15 24.75 25.14 -19.97
CA VAL A 15 23.48 25.88 -19.74
C VAL A 15 22.24 25.01 -19.97
N LYS A 16 22.27 24.07 -20.93
CA LYS A 16 21.18 23.09 -21.14
C LYS A 16 21.06 22.09 -19.99
N ALA A 17 22.18 21.63 -19.41
CA ALA A 17 22.18 20.71 -18.27
C ALA A 17 21.60 21.34 -16.99
N GLN A 18 21.68 22.66 -16.85
CA GLN A 18 21.22 23.40 -15.67
C GLN A 18 19.73 23.82 -15.74
N LYS A 19 19.08 23.67 -16.90
CA LYS A 19 17.72 24.15 -17.20
C LYS A 19 16.56 23.21 -16.82
N GLY A 20 16.82 22.17 -16.03
CA GLY A 20 15.75 21.41 -15.38
C GLY A 20 15.12 22.25 -14.27
N SER A 21 13.79 22.46 -14.29
CA SER A 21 13.09 23.13 -13.20
C SER A 21 13.45 22.44 -11.87
N ARG A 22 13.57 23.21 -10.77
CA ARG A 22 13.89 22.65 -9.44
C ARG A 22 12.99 21.45 -9.08
N LEU A 23 11.73 21.49 -9.54
CA LEU A 23 10.76 20.41 -9.42
C LEU A 23 11.16 19.14 -10.16
N SER A 24 11.61 19.23 -11.42
CA SER A 24 12.06 18.06 -12.20
C SER A 24 13.26 17.38 -11.55
N ARG A 25 14.20 18.16 -11.00
CA ARG A 25 15.36 17.63 -10.27
C ARG A 25 14.94 16.96 -8.97
N TYR A 26 14.00 17.55 -8.24
CA TYR A 26 13.42 16.96 -7.03
C TYR A 26 12.70 15.64 -7.34
N LEU A 27 11.83 15.62 -8.35
CA LEU A 27 11.05 14.44 -8.74
C LEU A 27 11.91 13.27 -9.19
N LYS A 28 13.05 13.54 -9.85
CA LYS A 28 14.04 12.53 -10.24
C LYS A 28 15.07 12.20 -9.15
N ALA A 29 14.99 12.83 -7.97
CA ALA A 29 15.89 12.51 -6.89
C ALA A 29 15.55 11.14 -6.28
N SER A 30 16.58 10.43 -5.83
CA SER A 30 16.40 9.20 -5.08
C SER A 30 15.73 9.47 -3.73
N ILE A 31 14.94 8.50 -3.27
CA ILE A 31 14.26 8.51 -1.97
C ILE A 31 15.27 8.02 -0.90
N PRO A 32 15.68 8.86 0.06
CA PRO A 32 16.52 8.42 1.16
C PRO A 32 15.64 7.65 2.17
N ALA A 33 15.95 6.37 2.41
CA ALA A 33 15.18 5.48 3.29
C ALA A 33 15.10 5.97 4.76
N ASP A 34 15.98 6.89 5.17
CA ASP A 34 16.07 7.43 6.52
C ASP A 34 15.27 8.73 6.75
N THR A 35 14.34 9.07 5.86
CA THR A 35 13.54 10.30 6.02
C THR A 35 12.27 10.05 6.83
N HIS A 36 12.02 10.84 7.87
CA HIS A 36 10.78 10.77 8.67
C HIS A 36 9.49 10.96 7.84
N ILE A 37 9.59 11.64 6.69
CA ILE A 37 8.47 11.86 5.77
C ILE A 37 7.95 10.53 5.22
N ILE A 38 8.84 9.60 4.85
CA ILE A 38 8.44 8.29 4.30
C ILE A 38 7.87 7.43 5.43
N GLU A 39 8.45 7.49 6.63
CA GLU A 39 7.89 6.81 7.79
C GLU A 39 6.46 7.26 8.06
N PHE A 40 6.22 8.57 8.07
CA PHE A 40 4.89 9.14 8.24
C PHE A 40 3.92 8.74 7.13
N GLU A 41 4.36 8.76 5.87
CA GLU A 41 3.57 8.30 4.73
C GLU A 41 3.20 6.82 4.87
N LEU A 42 4.15 5.95 5.22
CA LEU A 42 3.91 4.52 5.41
C LEU A 42 2.96 4.22 6.55
N LEU A 43 3.04 4.98 7.65
CA LEU A 43 2.08 4.89 8.75
C LEU A 43 0.67 5.26 8.29
N LEU A 44 0.52 6.41 7.63
CA LEU A 44 -0.76 6.87 7.09
C LEU A 44 -1.34 5.88 6.08
N LEU A 45 -0.50 5.34 5.21
CA LEU A 45 -0.89 4.34 4.22
C LEU A 45 -1.39 3.07 4.90
N SER A 46 -0.65 2.58 5.92
CA SER A 46 -1.05 1.40 6.68
C SER A 46 -2.39 1.60 7.40
N PHE A 47 -2.63 2.79 7.94
CA PHE A 47 -3.91 3.15 8.54
C PHE A 47 -5.03 3.14 7.51
N ALA A 48 -4.82 3.76 6.35
CA ALA A 48 -5.79 3.79 5.27
C ALA A 48 -6.12 2.38 4.75
N THR A 49 -5.11 1.53 4.57
CA THR A 49 -5.28 0.11 4.20
C THR A 49 -6.12 -0.63 5.25
N GLY A 50 -5.88 -0.37 6.54
CA GLY A 50 -6.67 -0.92 7.63
C GLY A 50 -8.15 -0.52 7.59
N MET A 51 -8.42 0.77 7.42
CA MET A 51 -9.79 1.27 7.26
C MET A 51 -10.48 0.68 6.03
N GLN A 52 -9.76 0.57 4.91
CA GLN A 52 -10.27 -0.03 3.69
C GLN A 52 -10.75 -1.47 3.95
N ASP A 53 -9.96 -2.28 4.63
CA ASP A 53 -10.36 -3.66 4.95
C ASP A 53 -11.49 -3.73 5.98
N ALA A 54 -11.54 -2.81 6.94
CA ALA A 54 -12.63 -2.72 7.90
C ALA A 54 -13.99 -2.38 7.24
N ILE A 55 -13.97 -1.57 6.18
CA ILE A 55 -15.17 -1.23 5.39
C ILE A 55 -15.48 -2.35 4.38
N ALA A 56 -14.46 -2.92 3.74
CA ALA A 56 -14.64 -3.96 2.73
C ALA A 56 -15.18 -5.27 3.31
N TYR A 57 -14.76 -5.66 4.51
CA TYR A 57 -15.11 -6.99 5.03
C TYR A 57 -16.62 -7.19 5.27
N PRO A 58 -17.36 -6.27 5.93
CA PRO A 58 -18.82 -6.39 6.06
C PRO A 58 -19.54 -6.48 4.71
N ASP A 59 -19.08 -5.71 3.73
CA ASP A 59 -19.76 -5.58 2.43
C ASP A 59 -19.45 -6.72 1.47
N PHE A 60 -18.25 -7.31 1.54
CA PHE A 60 -17.78 -8.32 0.60
C PHE A 60 -17.53 -9.71 1.24
N ALA A 61 -17.62 -9.82 2.56
CA ALA A 61 -17.17 -10.99 3.34
C ALA A 61 -15.72 -11.39 3.01
N CYS A 62 -14.90 -10.42 2.61
CA CYS A 62 -13.56 -10.63 2.07
C CYS A 62 -12.72 -9.38 2.29
N PHE A 63 -11.43 -9.57 2.56
CA PHE A 63 -10.49 -8.47 2.66
C PHE A 63 -10.02 -8.05 1.27
N ALA A 64 -9.81 -6.76 1.04
CA ALA A 64 -9.20 -6.28 -0.19
C ALA A 64 -7.66 -6.35 -0.11
N SER A 65 -7.09 -6.15 1.08
CA SER A 65 -5.64 -6.07 1.27
C SER A 65 -5.05 -7.23 2.08
N ASN A 66 -5.77 -7.73 3.09
CA ASN A 66 -5.31 -8.83 3.95
C ASN A 66 -5.47 -10.21 3.28
N GLN A 67 -4.52 -10.54 2.40
CA GLN A 67 -4.57 -11.78 1.63
C GLN A 67 -4.34 -13.05 2.47
N THR A 68 -3.64 -12.96 3.61
CA THR A 68 -3.52 -14.09 4.55
C THR A 68 -4.90 -14.50 5.08
N GLY A 69 -5.74 -13.53 5.45
CA GLY A 69 -7.13 -13.79 5.85
C GLY A 69 -7.94 -14.43 4.72
N ASN A 70 -7.81 -13.93 3.49
CA ASN A 70 -8.51 -14.50 2.34
C ASN A 70 -8.06 -15.93 2.00
N THR A 71 -6.78 -16.27 2.17
CA THR A 71 -6.31 -17.64 2.00
C THR A 71 -6.92 -18.59 3.03
N ILE A 72 -7.09 -18.15 4.28
CA ILE A 72 -7.78 -18.92 5.32
C ILE A 72 -9.27 -19.12 4.96
N ILE A 73 -9.95 -18.05 4.54
CA ILE A 73 -11.34 -18.11 4.06
C ILE A 73 -11.48 -19.10 2.89
N LEU A 74 -10.54 -19.04 1.94
CA LEU A 74 -10.48 -19.95 0.80
C LEU A 74 -10.32 -21.41 1.25
N ALA A 75 -9.42 -21.68 2.19
CA ALA A 75 -9.17 -23.02 2.72
C ALA A 75 -10.39 -23.59 3.46
N ILE A 76 -11.03 -22.78 4.32
CA ILE A 76 -12.26 -23.17 5.02
C ILE A 76 -13.37 -23.48 4.02
N GLY A 77 -13.58 -22.61 3.02
CA GLY A 77 -14.60 -22.82 1.99
C GLY A 77 -14.34 -24.09 1.15
N ALA A 78 -13.08 -24.40 0.84
CA ALA A 78 -12.73 -25.62 0.11
C ALA A 78 -13.00 -26.90 0.91
N LEU A 79 -12.75 -26.88 2.22
CA LEU A 79 -13.07 -27.99 3.12
C LEU A 79 -14.58 -28.15 3.30
N ASP A 80 -15.32 -27.06 3.35
CA ASP A 80 -16.77 -27.08 3.54
C ASP A 80 -17.51 -27.66 2.33
N ILE A 81 -17.07 -27.34 1.09
CA ILE A 81 -17.57 -27.98 -0.14
C ILE A 81 -17.41 -29.52 -0.11
N SER A 82 -16.42 -30.02 0.63
CA SER A 82 -16.15 -31.46 0.76
C SER A 82 -17.01 -32.12 1.84
N SER A 83 -17.83 -31.37 2.59
CA SER A 83 -18.65 -31.87 3.69
C SER A 83 -20.13 -31.97 3.31
N PRO A 84 -20.79 -33.14 3.48
CA PRO A 84 -22.18 -33.34 3.06
C PRO A 84 -23.24 -32.52 3.84
N HIS A 85 -22.85 -31.80 4.90
CA HIS A 85 -23.75 -30.99 5.75
C HIS A 85 -23.39 -29.50 5.77
N SER A 86 -22.65 -29.03 4.76
CA SER A 86 -22.24 -27.62 4.66
C SER A 86 -23.44 -26.68 4.56
N SER A 87 -23.55 -25.80 5.55
CA SER A 87 -24.54 -24.71 5.63
C SER A 87 -23.85 -23.33 5.58
N SER A 88 -22.53 -23.27 5.34
CA SER A 88 -21.77 -22.04 5.46
C SER A 88 -21.68 -21.31 4.12
N HIS A 89 -22.22 -20.09 4.09
CA HIS A 89 -22.11 -19.16 2.97
C HIS A 89 -20.72 -18.51 2.95
N VAL A 90 -19.65 -19.31 2.84
CA VAL A 90 -18.31 -18.76 2.63
C VAL A 90 -18.20 -18.33 1.16
N ASP A 91 -18.05 -17.03 0.93
CA ASP A 91 -17.97 -16.41 -0.40
C ASP A 91 -16.60 -16.68 -1.06
N LEU A 92 -16.34 -17.96 -1.39
CA LEU A 92 -15.09 -18.46 -1.98
C LEU A 92 -14.67 -17.65 -3.23
N ILE A 93 -15.66 -17.27 -4.04
CA ILE A 93 -15.44 -16.50 -5.26
C ILE A 93 -14.82 -15.14 -4.96
N ASN A 94 -15.25 -14.46 -3.90
CA ASN A 94 -14.73 -13.15 -3.54
C ASN A 94 -13.27 -13.26 -3.07
N ALA A 95 -12.94 -14.33 -2.31
CA ALA A 95 -11.56 -14.61 -1.90
C ALA A 95 -10.64 -14.88 -3.10
N VAL A 96 -11.08 -15.68 -4.09
CA VAL A 96 -10.32 -15.93 -5.33
C VAL A 96 -10.12 -14.64 -6.13
N ILE A 97 -11.18 -13.83 -6.29
CA ILE A 97 -11.10 -12.54 -6.99
C ILE A 97 -10.09 -11.63 -6.30
N SER A 98 -10.21 -11.48 -4.98
CA SER A 98 -9.30 -10.62 -4.20
C SER A 98 -7.84 -11.08 -4.33
N LEU A 99 -7.57 -12.37 -4.12
CA LEU A 99 -6.22 -12.94 -4.26
C LEU A 99 -5.63 -12.70 -5.66
N SER A 100 -6.41 -12.98 -6.70
CA SER A 100 -5.96 -12.88 -8.09
C SER A 100 -5.69 -11.43 -8.49
N CYS A 101 -6.61 -10.52 -8.16
CA CYS A 101 -6.46 -9.10 -8.46
C CYS A 101 -5.34 -8.46 -7.64
N PHE A 102 -5.19 -8.83 -6.37
CA PHE A 102 -4.08 -8.37 -5.53
C PHE A 102 -2.72 -8.82 -6.11
N ALA A 103 -2.60 -10.09 -6.50
CA ALA A 103 -1.42 -10.60 -7.17
C ALA A 103 -1.15 -9.86 -8.49
N ALA A 104 -2.17 -9.60 -9.30
CA ALA A 104 -2.05 -8.82 -10.52
C ALA A 104 -1.57 -7.38 -10.25
N GLY A 105 -2.03 -6.74 -9.17
CA GLY A 105 -1.59 -5.41 -8.75
C GLY A 105 -0.10 -5.39 -8.41
N ILE A 106 0.37 -6.39 -7.66
CA ILE A 106 1.80 -6.56 -7.36
C ILE A 106 2.60 -6.76 -8.64
N LEU A 107 2.15 -7.65 -9.52
CA LEU A 107 2.86 -7.98 -10.75
C LEU A 107 2.95 -6.77 -11.68
N THR A 108 1.85 -6.05 -11.89
CA THR A 108 1.82 -4.89 -12.80
C THR A 108 2.77 -3.79 -12.33
N LEU A 109 2.52 -3.18 -11.17
CA LEU A 109 3.34 -2.04 -10.71
C LEU A 109 4.72 -2.48 -10.22
N GLY A 110 4.83 -3.66 -9.63
CA GLY A 110 6.11 -4.21 -9.16
C GLY A 110 7.07 -4.56 -10.30
N GLN A 111 6.57 -5.19 -11.38
CA GLN A 111 7.40 -5.50 -12.54
C GLN A 111 7.66 -4.27 -13.41
N LEU A 112 6.71 -3.35 -13.52
CA LEU A 112 6.92 -2.08 -14.22
C LEU A 112 8.05 -1.28 -13.57
N ALA A 113 8.08 -1.24 -12.23
CA ALA A 113 9.15 -0.58 -11.48
C ALA A 113 10.51 -1.29 -11.63
N ASN A 114 10.51 -2.63 -11.75
CA ASN A 114 11.71 -3.44 -12.04
C ASN A 114 12.27 -3.09 -13.42
N TRP A 115 11.40 -3.15 -14.43
CA TRP A 115 11.78 -3.02 -15.83
C TRP A 115 12.40 -1.65 -16.12
N PHE A 116 11.84 -0.60 -15.55
CA PHE A 116 12.37 0.75 -15.70
C PHE A 116 13.48 1.11 -14.68
N GLY A 117 13.69 0.29 -13.64
CA GLY A 117 14.67 0.59 -12.58
C GLY A 117 14.35 1.83 -11.75
N ILE A 118 13.09 2.30 -11.75
CA ILE A 118 12.66 3.61 -11.20
C ILE A 118 12.15 3.55 -9.76
N ARG A 119 12.27 2.41 -9.09
CA ARG A 119 11.76 2.17 -7.72
C ARG A 119 12.22 3.18 -6.68
N HIS A 120 13.43 3.71 -6.86
CA HIS A 120 14.06 4.63 -5.94
C HIS A 120 13.69 6.10 -6.25
N LEU A 121 12.99 6.38 -7.36
CA LEU A 121 12.67 7.74 -7.78
C LEU A 121 11.40 8.25 -7.12
N ARG A 122 11.42 9.50 -6.64
CA ARG A 122 10.27 10.14 -5.97
C ARG A 122 9.03 10.24 -6.85
N TRP A 123 9.21 10.56 -8.13
CA TRP A 123 8.09 10.66 -9.05
C TRP A 123 7.35 9.33 -9.23
N TRP A 124 8.07 8.20 -9.15
CA TRP A 124 7.45 6.88 -9.30
C TRP A 124 6.54 6.56 -8.12
N LEU A 125 6.98 6.88 -6.90
CA LEU A 125 6.18 6.75 -5.68
C LEU A 125 4.95 7.66 -5.73
N LEU A 126 5.09 8.92 -6.16
CA LEU A 126 3.96 9.84 -6.32
C LEU A 126 2.98 9.36 -7.39
N ALA A 127 3.47 8.93 -8.56
CA ALA A 127 2.64 8.42 -9.65
C ALA A 127 1.88 7.15 -9.23
N SER A 128 2.55 6.25 -8.50
CA SER A 128 1.94 5.02 -7.99
C SER A 128 0.86 5.30 -6.94
N ASN A 129 1.10 6.24 -6.02
CA ASN A 129 0.09 6.69 -5.06
C ASN A 129 -1.11 7.36 -5.77
N LEU A 130 -0.87 8.21 -6.78
CA LEU A 130 -1.95 8.82 -7.56
C LEU A 130 -2.78 7.76 -8.30
N TRP A 131 -2.12 6.78 -8.92
CA TRP A 131 -2.79 5.67 -9.57
C TRP A 131 -3.68 4.88 -8.61
N GLN A 132 -3.17 4.54 -7.42
CA GLN A 132 -3.94 3.85 -6.39
C GLN A 132 -5.15 4.66 -5.92
N THR A 133 -4.99 5.97 -5.74
CA THR A 133 -6.10 6.89 -5.37
C THR A 133 -7.19 6.91 -6.44
N VAL A 134 -6.82 6.92 -7.72
CA VAL A 134 -7.79 6.84 -8.84
C VAL A 134 -8.55 5.52 -8.79
N LEU A 135 -7.86 4.39 -8.62
CA LEU A 135 -8.50 3.08 -8.48
C LEU A 135 -9.46 3.03 -7.28
N MET A 136 -9.05 3.61 -6.15
CA MET A 136 -9.88 3.70 -4.94
C MET A 136 -11.17 4.50 -5.19
N ALA A 137 -11.05 5.65 -5.87
CA ALA A 137 -12.19 6.48 -6.22
C ALA A 137 -13.16 5.75 -7.16
N VAL A 138 -12.64 5.04 -8.17
CA VAL A 138 -13.46 4.22 -9.07
C VAL A 138 -14.17 3.10 -8.30
N ALA A 139 -13.47 2.41 -7.40
CA ALA A 139 -14.09 1.38 -6.58
C ALA A 139 -15.21 1.92 -5.69
N ALA A 140 -15.03 3.10 -5.09
CA ALA A 140 -16.06 3.76 -4.29
C ALA A 140 -17.32 4.10 -5.12
N ILE A 141 -17.14 4.60 -6.34
CA ILE A 141 -18.26 4.87 -7.27
C ILE A 141 -19.00 3.58 -7.61
N LEU A 142 -18.28 2.49 -7.88
CA LEU A 142 -18.90 1.20 -8.21
C LEU A 142 -19.61 0.58 -7.00
N ALA A 143 -19.05 0.72 -5.80
CA ALA A 143 -19.69 0.27 -4.56
C ALA A 143 -20.99 1.04 -4.33
N HIS A 144 -20.97 2.37 -4.45
CA HIS A 144 -22.18 3.18 -4.33
C HIS A 144 -23.24 2.85 -5.39
N ALA A 145 -22.82 2.57 -6.62
CA ALA A 145 -23.73 2.13 -7.69
C ALA A 145 -24.32 0.73 -7.43
N ALA A 146 -23.61 -0.14 -6.70
CA ALA A 146 -24.07 -1.48 -6.36
C ALA A 146 -25.23 -1.46 -5.36
N ASP A 147 -25.19 -0.55 -4.38
CA ASP A 147 -26.23 -0.37 -3.35
C ASP A 147 -27.56 0.10 -3.94
N ASN A 148 -27.50 0.99 -4.93
CA ASN A 148 -28.70 1.59 -5.52
C ASN A 148 -29.48 0.65 -6.46
N ASP A 149 -28.83 -0.41 -6.98
CA ASP A 149 -29.37 -1.19 -8.12
C ASP A 149 -29.32 -2.71 -7.89
N THR A 150 -28.90 -3.18 -6.70
CA THR A 150 -28.78 -4.62 -6.34
C THR A 150 -27.99 -5.45 -7.37
N LYS A 151 -27.02 -4.85 -8.06
CA LYS A 151 -26.28 -5.52 -9.14
C LYS A 151 -24.99 -6.17 -8.59
N PRO A 152 -24.95 -7.51 -8.37
CA PRO A 152 -23.83 -8.19 -7.74
C PRO A 152 -22.51 -8.09 -8.54
N ARG A 153 -22.58 -7.75 -9.84
CA ARG A 153 -21.41 -7.54 -10.70
C ARG A 153 -20.61 -6.30 -10.30
N PHE A 154 -21.28 -5.21 -9.94
CA PHE A 154 -20.62 -3.97 -9.52
C PHE A 154 -19.91 -4.13 -8.18
N ARG A 155 -20.53 -4.87 -7.24
CA ARG A 155 -19.93 -5.26 -5.96
C ARG A 155 -18.61 -6.03 -6.17
N LYS A 156 -18.61 -7.05 -7.03
CA LYS A 156 -17.39 -7.83 -7.35
C LYS A 156 -16.34 -7.00 -8.08
N ALA A 157 -16.75 -6.10 -8.97
CA ALA A 157 -15.83 -5.19 -9.66
C ALA A 157 -15.17 -4.20 -8.69
N ALA A 158 -15.92 -3.66 -7.72
CA ALA A 158 -15.38 -2.80 -6.68
C ALA A 158 -14.31 -3.56 -5.86
N LEU A 159 -14.62 -4.78 -5.38
CA LEU A 159 -13.65 -5.62 -4.68
C LEU A 159 -12.39 -5.90 -5.52
N ALA A 160 -12.56 -6.26 -6.79
CA ALA A 160 -11.44 -6.53 -7.69
C ALA A 160 -10.51 -5.31 -7.84
N ILE A 161 -11.08 -4.11 -8.00
CA ILE A 161 -10.32 -2.87 -8.13
C ILE A 161 -9.64 -2.49 -6.82
N LEU A 162 -10.32 -2.64 -5.68
CA LEU A 162 -9.74 -2.44 -4.34
C LEU A 162 -8.54 -3.36 -4.12
N ALA A 163 -8.70 -4.66 -4.42
CA ALA A 163 -7.64 -5.64 -4.27
C ALA A 163 -6.45 -5.34 -5.21
N LEU A 164 -6.72 -4.96 -6.46
CA LEU A 164 -5.69 -4.53 -7.42
C LEU A 164 -4.92 -3.31 -6.91
N SER A 165 -5.63 -2.32 -6.35
CA SER A 165 -5.03 -1.12 -5.78
C SER A 165 -4.14 -1.45 -4.57
N SER A 166 -4.66 -2.23 -3.62
CA SER A 166 -3.91 -2.66 -2.44
C SER A 166 -2.70 -3.52 -2.79
N GLY A 167 -2.80 -4.43 -3.76
CA GLY A 167 -1.66 -5.23 -4.21
C GLY A 167 -0.55 -4.36 -4.79
N SER A 168 -0.91 -3.39 -5.62
CA SER A 168 0.02 -2.40 -6.17
C SER A 168 0.75 -1.61 -5.07
N GLN A 169 -0.01 -1.19 -4.05
CA GLN A 169 0.49 -0.46 -2.89
C GLN A 169 1.48 -1.28 -2.07
N VAL A 170 1.11 -2.51 -1.70
CA VAL A 170 1.96 -3.41 -0.91
C VAL A 170 3.26 -3.72 -1.66
N GLY A 171 3.18 -3.99 -2.98
CA GLY A 171 4.35 -4.22 -3.81
C GLY A 171 5.30 -3.02 -3.84
N MET A 172 4.76 -1.80 -3.94
CA MET A 172 5.53 -0.55 -3.91
C MET A 172 6.20 -0.34 -2.54
N VAL A 173 5.47 -0.46 -1.44
CA VAL A 173 6.01 -0.25 -0.08
C VAL A 173 7.11 -1.25 0.24
N ARG A 174 6.93 -2.53 -0.13
CA ARG A 174 7.96 -3.57 0.06
C ARG A 174 9.25 -3.23 -0.68
N ALA A 175 9.19 -2.53 -1.81
CA ALA A 175 10.38 -2.10 -2.54
C ALA A 175 11.22 -1.05 -1.78
N LEU A 176 10.63 -0.31 -0.82
CA LEU A 176 11.33 0.66 0.02
C LEU A 176 12.17 0.01 1.13
N LYS A 177 12.02 -1.30 1.36
CA LYS A 177 12.76 -2.09 2.36
C LYS A 177 12.66 -1.58 3.81
N ILE A 178 11.62 -0.81 4.13
CA ILE A 178 11.28 -0.44 5.51
C ILE A 178 10.36 -1.53 6.06
N THR A 179 10.95 -2.56 6.67
CA THR A 179 10.21 -3.73 7.16
C THR A 179 9.52 -3.49 8.50
N ASP A 180 9.87 -2.41 9.22
CA ASP A 180 9.32 -2.10 10.55
C ASP A 180 7.85 -1.67 10.52
N ILE A 181 7.35 -1.20 9.36
CA ILE A 181 5.98 -0.74 9.16
C ILE A 181 5.34 -1.66 8.13
N THR A 182 4.73 -2.75 8.59
CA THR A 182 4.01 -3.67 7.72
C THR A 182 2.56 -3.22 7.58
N THR A 183 2.21 -2.71 6.40
CA THR A 183 0.85 -2.22 6.06
C THR A 183 -0.26 -3.26 6.22
N ALA A 184 0.08 -4.56 6.33
CA ALA A 184 -0.88 -5.66 6.30
C ALA A 184 -0.91 -6.56 7.56
N MET A 185 -0.03 -6.36 8.56
CA MET A 185 0.06 -7.31 9.68
C MET A 185 0.57 -6.69 10.98
N VAL A 186 -0.36 -6.19 11.81
CA VAL A 186 -0.05 -5.61 13.14
C VAL A 186 0.68 -6.59 14.06
N THR A 187 0.40 -7.89 13.91
CA THR A 187 0.97 -8.97 14.73
C THR A 187 2.50 -8.99 14.73
N ALA A 188 3.13 -8.80 13.56
CA ALA A 188 4.59 -8.81 13.47
C ALA A 188 5.19 -7.65 14.28
N ALA A 189 4.64 -6.44 14.12
CA ALA A 189 5.07 -5.28 14.90
C ALA A 189 4.85 -5.45 16.41
N TYR A 190 3.77 -6.10 16.82
CA TYR A 190 3.53 -6.43 18.23
C TYR A 190 4.64 -7.34 18.78
N ILE A 191 4.86 -8.48 18.15
CA ILE A 191 5.91 -9.45 18.53
C ILE A 191 7.29 -8.77 18.57
N ASP A 192 7.62 -8.03 17.53
CA ASP A 192 8.89 -7.35 17.33
C ASP A 192 9.18 -6.26 18.38
N ILE A 193 8.16 -5.74 19.08
CA ILE A 193 8.34 -4.87 20.24
C ILE A 193 8.65 -5.72 21.48
N PHE A 194 7.87 -6.77 21.75
CA PHE A 194 8.04 -7.56 22.98
C PHE A 194 9.36 -8.31 23.07
N ILE A 195 9.92 -8.70 21.92
CA ILE A 195 11.22 -9.39 21.87
C ILE A 195 12.40 -8.43 21.68
N ASP A 196 12.19 -7.11 21.63
CA ASP A 196 13.25 -6.13 21.39
C ASP A 196 14.24 -6.12 22.57
N PRO A 197 15.54 -6.46 22.35
CA PRO A 197 16.56 -6.48 23.41
C PRO A 197 16.77 -5.10 24.07
N SER A 198 16.40 -4.03 23.35
CA SER A 198 16.52 -2.62 23.72
C SER A 198 15.15 -1.97 23.97
N LEU A 199 14.18 -2.76 24.44
CA LEU A 199 12.81 -2.31 24.74
C LEU A 199 12.78 -1.06 25.65
N PHE A 200 13.60 -1.05 26.70
CA PHE A 200 13.68 0.03 27.68
C PHE A 200 14.73 1.11 27.37
N ALA A 201 15.38 1.05 26.20
CA ALA A 201 16.34 2.08 25.82
C ALA A 201 15.65 3.46 25.68
N GLY A 202 16.41 4.56 25.74
CA GLY A 202 15.86 5.89 25.45
C GLY A 202 15.32 5.99 24.02
N VAL A 203 14.31 6.83 23.79
CA VAL A 203 13.65 7.04 22.49
C VAL A 203 14.65 7.42 21.38
N THR A 204 15.76 8.08 21.70
CA THR A 204 16.78 8.47 20.73
C THR A 204 17.69 7.33 20.25
N ARG A 205 17.68 6.17 20.93
CA ARG A 205 18.62 5.07 20.69
C ARG A 205 18.08 3.95 19.81
N ASN A 206 16.76 3.78 19.71
CA ASN A 206 16.16 2.67 18.96
C ASN A 206 15.06 3.16 18.01
N ARG A 207 15.47 3.54 16.80
CA ARG A 207 14.58 4.06 15.75
C ARG A 207 13.59 3.02 15.24
N GLN A 208 13.98 1.75 15.14
CA GLN A 208 13.11 0.66 14.68
C GLN A 208 11.96 0.41 15.67
N ARG A 209 12.26 0.35 16.97
CA ARG A 209 11.23 0.25 18.01
C ARG A 209 10.29 1.46 17.99
N ASN A 210 10.80 2.67 17.79
CA ASN A 210 9.92 3.84 17.70
C ASN A 210 8.94 3.75 16.51
N ARG A 211 9.39 3.23 15.36
CA ARG A 211 8.51 2.99 14.21
C ARG A 211 7.41 1.99 14.55
N ARG A 212 7.76 0.88 15.20
CA ARG A 212 6.81 -0.17 15.61
C ARG A 212 5.82 0.33 16.66
N VAL A 213 6.31 1.06 17.67
CA VAL A 213 5.48 1.66 18.73
C VAL A 213 4.57 2.74 18.16
N GLY A 214 5.05 3.59 17.24
CA GLY A 214 4.23 4.57 16.54
C GLY A 214 3.13 3.92 15.71
N PHE A 215 3.50 2.87 14.96
CA PHE A 215 2.54 2.03 14.24
C PHE A 215 1.50 1.43 15.17
N LEU A 216 1.88 0.80 16.28
CA LEU A 216 0.91 0.19 17.22
C LEU A 216 0.01 1.23 17.91
N ASN A 217 0.56 2.37 18.32
CA ASN A 217 -0.23 3.45 18.95
C ASN A 217 -1.29 4.03 18.01
N MET A 218 -1.03 4.05 16.71
CA MET A 218 -2.00 4.48 15.70
C MET A 218 -3.23 3.57 15.66
N TRP A 219 -3.08 2.29 16.00
CA TRP A 219 -4.15 1.29 16.03
C TRP A 219 -4.85 1.20 17.39
N ASP A 220 -4.51 2.01 18.39
CA ASP A 220 -5.17 2.00 19.70
C ASP A 220 -6.65 2.40 19.57
N PRO A 221 -7.60 1.49 19.86
CA PRO A 221 -9.03 1.77 19.74
C PRO A 221 -9.48 2.95 20.59
N ARG A 222 -8.82 3.21 21.74
CA ARG A 222 -9.20 4.30 22.64
C ARG A 222 -8.94 5.67 22.04
N ARG A 223 -7.91 5.81 21.21
CA ARG A 223 -7.58 7.06 20.52
C ARG A 223 -8.43 7.29 19.28
N LEU A 224 -8.86 6.20 18.63
CA LEU A 224 -9.65 6.25 17.42
C LEU A 224 -11.16 6.44 17.70
N TRP A 225 -11.69 5.80 18.74
CA TRP A 225 -13.12 5.85 19.10
C TRP A 225 -13.42 6.70 20.35
N GLY A 226 -12.41 7.14 21.09
CA GLY A 226 -12.58 8.00 22.27
C GLY A 226 -13.27 9.34 21.99
N SER A 227 -13.27 9.79 20.73
CA SER A 227 -13.97 11.00 20.29
C SER A 227 -15.42 10.75 19.82
N VAL A 228 -15.85 9.48 19.72
CA VAL A 228 -17.19 9.07 19.24
C VAL A 228 -18.09 8.61 20.40
N LEU A 229 -17.52 8.40 21.60
CA LEU A 229 -18.23 7.92 22.80
C LEU A 229 -18.25 8.93 23.97
N VAL A 230 -18.13 10.23 23.68
CA VAL A 230 -18.41 11.31 24.64
C VAL A 230 -19.52 12.19 24.10
#